data_AF-A0ABD6DPC8-F1
#
_entry.id   AF-A0ABD6DPC8-F1
#
_cell.length_a   1.000
_cell.length_b   1.000
_cell.length_c   1.000
_cell.angle_alpha   90.00
_cell.angle_beta   90.00
_cell.angle_gamma   90.00
#
_symmetry.space_group_name_H-M   'P 1'
#
loop_
_entity.id
_entity.type
_entity.pdbx_description
1 polymer ?
#
loop_
_entity_poly.entity_id
_entity_poly.type
_entity_poly.pdbx_seq_one_letter_code
_entity_poly.pdbx_strand_id
1 'polypeptide(L)'
;MASPPRPSEQVPDFVVEHFEEHDPETLRDIVAYEAQRARSTEVPKYITEVFVMQSAETKRAIATYARDLAAHKDRRAEELAEQRRAEAAAAADGGEPRATESDQSTDDSDDDDDGPSFATGPMFG
;
A
#
# COMPACT_ATOMS: atom_id res chain seq x y z
N MET A 1 -3.77 6.59 -2.80
CA MET A 1 -2.39 6.26 -2.39
C MET A 1 -1.57 7.53 -2.52
N ALA A 2 -1.00 8.03 -1.42
CA ALA A 2 -0.11 9.18 -1.49
C ALA A 2 1.13 8.80 -2.30
N SER A 3 1.38 9.48 -3.42
CA SER A 3 2.59 9.28 -4.21
C SER A 3 3.83 9.63 -3.37
N PRO A 4 4.95 8.90 -3.52
CA PRO A 4 6.18 9.27 -2.85
C PRO A 4 6.60 10.69 -3.27
N PRO A 5 7.31 11.41 -2.39
CA PRO A 5 7.86 12.71 -2.75
C PRO A 5 8.77 12.56 -3.97
N ARG A 6 8.75 13.55 -4.87
CA ARG A 6 9.65 13.56 -6.02
C ARG A 6 11.01 14.10 -5.59
N PRO A 7 12.11 13.42 -5.92
CA PRO A 7 13.44 13.98 -5.71
C PRO A 7 13.66 15.21 -6.59
N SER A 8 14.46 16.16 -6.12
CA SER A 8 14.97 17.23 -6.98
C SER A 8 16.02 16.69 -7.95
N GLU A 9 16.20 17.35 -9.10
CA GLU A 9 17.23 16.98 -10.12
C GLU A 9 18.67 17.00 -9.57
N GLN A 10 18.87 17.62 -8.42
CA GLN A 10 20.16 17.67 -7.73
C GLN A 10 20.43 16.44 -6.86
N VAL A 11 19.40 15.65 -6.55
CA VAL A 11 19.52 14.43 -5.75
C VAL A 11 19.91 13.29 -6.70
N PRO A 12 21.05 12.63 -6.48
CA PRO A 12 21.45 11.51 -7.32
C PRO A 12 20.46 10.34 -7.20
N ASP A 13 20.14 9.67 -8.31
CA ASP A 13 19.18 8.55 -8.32
C ASP A 13 19.55 7.42 -7.35
N PHE A 14 20.83 7.08 -7.21
CA PHE A 14 21.26 6.04 -6.27
C PHE A 14 20.95 6.39 -4.80
N VAL A 15 20.88 7.69 -4.46
CA VAL A 15 20.48 8.14 -3.12
C VAL A 15 18.97 7.94 -2.93
N VAL A 16 18.20 8.21 -3.99
CA VAL A 16 16.75 8.03 -4.01
C VAL A 16 16.39 6.57 -3.77
N GLU A 17 17.00 5.66 -4.53
CA GLU A 17 16.76 4.21 -4.40
C GLU A 17 17.05 3.71 -2.98
N HIS A 18 18.21 4.07 -2.40
CA HIS A 18 18.54 3.65 -1.04
C HIS A 18 17.66 4.31 0.04
N PHE A 19 17.15 5.52 -0.19
CA PHE A 19 16.25 6.19 0.75
C PHE A 19 14.88 5.50 0.82
N GLU A 20 14.43 4.92 -0.27
CA GLU A 20 13.21 4.11 -0.29
C GLU A 20 13.36 2.85 0.57
N GLU A 21 14.57 2.32 0.69
CA GLU A 21 14.88 1.13 1.51
C GLU A 21 15.03 1.43 3.01
N HIS A 22 15.26 2.68 3.39
CA HIS A 22 15.51 3.05 4.79
C HIS A 22 14.26 3.42 5.59
N ASP A 23 14.29 3.13 6.90
CA ASP A 23 13.26 3.56 7.84
C ASP A 23 13.21 5.10 8.00
N PRO A 24 12.04 5.66 8.39
CA PRO A 24 11.89 7.09 8.62
C PRO A 24 12.84 7.65 9.68
N GLU A 25 13.23 6.84 10.68
CA GLU A 25 14.22 7.22 11.70
C GLU A 25 15.59 7.48 11.08
N THR A 26 16.10 6.54 10.28
CA THR A 26 17.36 6.68 9.54
C THR A 26 17.34 7.90 8.62
N LEU A 27 16.22 8.15 7.95
CA LEU A 27 16.05 9.35 7.10
C LEU A 27 16.13 10.64 7.92
N ARG A 28 15.60 10.68 9.15
CA ARG A 28 15.73 11.85 10.04
C ARG A 28 17.16 12.05 10.53
N ASP A 29 17.90 10.99 10.78
CA ASP A 29 19.32 11.08 11.14
C ASP A 29 20.16 11.71 10.04
N ILE A 30 19.88 11.39 8.78
CA ILE A 30 20.53 12.01 7.62
C ILE A 30 20.27 13.53 7.59
N VAL A 31 19.04 13.96 7.90
CA VAL A 31 18.69 15.38 8.01
C VAL A 31 19.42 16.05 9.18
N ALA A 32 19.52 15.37 10.32
CA ALA A 32 20.23 15.87 11.49
C ALA A 32 21.74 16.01 11.24
N TYR A 33 22.30 15.09 10.46
CA TYR A 33 23.70 15.11 10.03
C TYR A 33 24.02 16.29 9.10
N GLU A 34 23.15 16.59 8.13
CA GLU A 34 23.29 17.77 7.26
C GLU A 34 23.32 19.07 8.07
N ALA A 35 22.40 19.20 9.02
CA ALA A 35 22.28 20.38 9.89
C ALA A 35 23.45 20.54 10.87
N GLN A 36 24.49 19.69 10.79
CA GLN A 36 25.62 19.59 11.71
C GLN A 36 25.18 19.48 13.18
N ARG A 37 23.92 19.07 13.40
CA ARG A 37 23.26 19.14 14.70
C ARG A 37 23.47 17.85 15.49
N ALA A 38 24.02 16.83 14.87
CA ALA A 38 24.34 15.58 15.50
C ALA A 38 25.68 15.03 15.00
N ARG A 39 26.48 14.51 15.94
CA ARG A 39 27.49 13.47 15.66
C ARG A 39 26.76 12.14 15.41
N SER A 40 25.75 12.11 14.53
CA SER A 40 24.89 10.95 14.36
C SER A 40 25.73 9.77 13.88
N THR A 41 25.91 8.81 14.78
CA THR A 41 26.65 7.55 14.53
C THR A 41 25.87 6.58 13.64
N GLU A 42 24.59 6.85 13.39
CA GLU A 42 23.67 5.97 12.66
C GLU A 42 23.47 6.38 11.19
N VAL A 43 24.23 7.37 10.71
CA VAL A 43 24.18 7.77 9.29
C VAL A 43 24.87 6.71 8.45
N PRO A 44 24.20 6.19 7.40
CA PRO A 44 24.81 5.22 6.50
C PRO A 44 26.10 5.77 5.86
N LYS A 45 27.11 4.91 5.73
CA LYS A 45 28.43 5.33 5.22
C LYS A 45 28.36 5.96 3.83
N TYR A 46 27.53 5.42 2.94
CA TYR A 46 27.36 5.98 1.59
C TYR A 46 26.88 7.43 1.64
N ILE A 47 26.02 7.80 2.61
CA ILE A 47 25.59 9.19 2.78
C ILE A 47 26.73 10.09 3.23
N THR A 48 27.56 9.63 4.16
CA THR A 48 28.73 10.41 4.58
C THR A 48 29.70 10.65 3.42
N GLU A 49 29.92 9.65 2.56
CA GLU A 49 30.80 9.76 1.38
C GLU A 49 30.24 10.73 0.34
N VAL A 50 28.93 10.64 0.07
CA VAL A 50 28.24 11.58 -0.83
C VAL A 50 28.29 13.00 -0.28
N PHE A 51 28.03 13.17 1.01
CA PHE A 51 28.07 14.48 1.66
C PHE A 51 29.47 15.08 1.69
N VAL A 52 30.55 14.29 1.65
CA VAL A 52 31.90 14.84 1.55
C VAL A 52 32.18 15.42 0.16
N MET A 53 31.71 14.75 -0.90
CA MET A 53 32.01 15.15 -2.28
C MET A 53 31.07 16.22 -2.85
N GLN A 54 29.83 16.29 -2.36
CA GLN A 54 28.79 17.12 -2.95
C GLN A 54 28.79 18.58 -2.45
N SER A 55 28.21 19.46 -3.27
CA SER A 55 27.98 20.86 -2.92
C SER A 55 26.96 21.01 -1.79
N ALA A 56 27.04 22.12 -1.04
CA ALA A 56 26.09 22.41 0.05
C ALA A 56 24.62 22.45 -0.44
N GLU A 57 24.39 22.91 -1.68
CA GLU A 57 23.08 22.91 -2.32
C GLU A 57 22.52 21.49 -2.50
N THR A 58 23.34 20.57 -3.04
CA THR A 58 23.02 19.16 -3.19
C THR A 58 22.77 18.47 -1.84
N LYS A 59 23.60 18.73 -0.83
CA LYS A 59 23.39 18.19 0.53
C LYS A 59 22.03 18.62 1.09
N ARG A 60 21.67 19.88 0.90
CA ARG A 60 20.38 20.44 1.32
C ARG A 60 19.21 19.83 0.54
N ALA A 61 19.38 19.58 -0.77
CA ALA A 61 18.38 18.89 -1.58
C ALA A 61 18.17 17.45 -1.09
N ILE A 62 19.25 16.71 -0.80
CA ILE A 62 19.19 15.35 -0.25
C ILE A 62 18.51 15.36 1.13
N ALA A 63 18.87 16.27 2.02
CA ALA A 63 18.24 16.38 3.34
C ALA A 63 16.76 16.78 3.26
N THR A 64 16.39 17.66 2.32
CA THR A 64 14.99 18.01 2.10
C THR A 64 14.21 16.79 1.63
N TYR A 65 14.75 16.05 0.66
CA TYR A 65 14.14 14.81 0.17
C TYR A 65 14.02 13.75 1.27
N ALA A 66 15.05 13.54 2.09
CA ALA A 66 15.01 12.63 3.24
C ALA A 66 13.91 13.00 4.23
N ARG A 67 13.76 14.30 4.54
CA ARG A 67 12.70 14.81 5.43
C ARG A 67 11.31 14.52 4.87
N ASP A 68 11.08 14.86 3.60
CA ASP A 68 9.78 14.65 2.96
C ASP A 68 9.43 13.16 2.87
N LEU A 69 10.41 12.30 2.58
CA LEU A 69 10.22 10.86 2.52
C LEU A 69 9.95 10.26 3.90
N ALA A 70 10.66 10.71 4.93
CA ALA A 70 10.38 10.30 6.31
C ALA A 70 8.94 10.65 6.73
N ALA A 71 8.50 11.88 6.45
CA ALA A 71 7.14 12.32 6.77
C ALA A 71 6.06 11.56 6.00
N HIS A 72 6.34 11.18 4.74
CA HIS A 72 5.44 10.34 3.94
C HIS A 72 5.33 8.93 4.53
N LYS A 73 6.46 8.32 4.90
CA LYS A 73 6.50 6.99 5.52
C LYS A 73 5.80 6.96 6.88
N ASP A 74 6.01 7.97 7.73
CA ASP A 74 5.31 8.13 9.01
C ASP A 74 3.78 8.17 8.80
N ARG A 75 3.30 9.00 7.87
CA ARG A 75 1.87 9.11 7.56
C ARG A 75 1.28 7.79 7.07
N ARG A 76 1.97 7.08 6.18
CA ARG A 76 1.52 5.78 5.67
C ARG A 76 1.49 4.72 6.77
N ALA A 77 2.45 4.74 7.69
CA ALA A 77 2.48 3.83 8.82
C ALA A 77 1.30 4.08 9.78
N GLU A 78 0.95 5.35 10.03
CA GLU A 78 -0.24 5.72 10.79
C GLU A 78 -1.53 5.23 10.13
N GLU A 79 -1.70 5.44 8.82
CA GLU A 79 -2.87 4.98 8.05
C GLU A 79 -3.03 3.44 8.11
N LEU A 80 -1.93 2.70 7.97
CA LEU A 80 -1.92 1.23 8.08
C LEU A 80 -2.25 0.76 9.50
N ALA A 81 -1.77 1.48 10.52
CA ALA A 81 -2.08 1.16 11.91
C ALA A 81 -3.55 1.41 12.22
N GLU A 82 -4.14 2.49 11.70
CA GLU A 82 -5.57 2.77 11.84
C GLU A 82 -6.42 1.73 11.11
N GLN A 83 -6.04 1.34 9.90
CA GLN A 83 -6.74 0.28 9.16
C GLN A 83 -6.71 -1.06 9.91
N ARG A 84 -5.56 -1.45 10.49
CA ARG A 84 -5.48 -2.66 11.33
C ARG A 84 -6.33 -2.56 12.60
N ARG A 85 -6.43 -1.38 13.22
CA ARG A 85 -7.32 -1.18 14.38
C ARG A 85 -8.78 -1.29 13.99
N ALA A 86 -9.17 -0.73 12.84
CA ALA A 86 -10.53 -0.83 12.32
C ALA A 86 -10.90 -2.28 11.96
N GLU A 87 -9.99 -3.02 11.33
CA GLU A 87 -10.19 -4.45 11.03
C GLU A 87 -10.27 -5.29 12.31
N ALA A 88 -9.41 -5.03 13.29
CA ALA A 88 -9.47 -5.69 14.59
C ALA A 88 -10.77 -5.36 15.36
N ALA A 89 -11.26 -4.12 15.27
CA ALA A 89 -12.55 -3.72 15.85
C ALA A 89 -13.73 -4.38 15.13
N ALA A 90 -13.71 -4.47 13.80
CA ALA A 90 -14.71 -5.19 13.01
C ALA A 90 -14.70 -6.69 13.31
N ALA A 91 -13.52 -7.29 13.49
CA ALA A 91 -13.38 -8.68 13.91
C ALA A 91 -13.86 -8.93 15.35
N ALA A 92 -13.74 -7.92 16.24
CA ALA A 92 -14.23 -8.00 17.61
C ALA A 92 -15.76 -7.77 17.72
N ASP A 93 -16.36 -7.03 16.78
CA ASP A 93 -17.81 -6.78 16.68
C ASP A 93 -18.56 -7.91 15.93
N GLY A 94 -17.86 -8.64 15.05
CA GLY A 94 -18.40 -9.67 14.15
C GLY A 94 -18.53 -11.10 14.70
N GLY A 95 -18.89 -11.25 15.97
CA GLY A 95 -19.32 -12.54 16.51
C GLY A 95 -20.71 -12.91 15.98
N GLU A 96 -20.79 -13.49 14.77
CA GLU A 96 -21.69 -14.58 14.36
C GLU A 96 -21.62 -14.76 12.82
N PRO A 97 -21.14 -15.91 12.29
CA PRO A 97 -21.42 -16.26 10.91
C PRO A 97 -22.91 -16.57 10.82
N ARG A 98 -23.67 -15.76 10.07
CA ARG A 98 -25.02 -16.13 9.68
C ARG A 98 -24.95 -17.40 8.84
N ALA A 99 -25.09 -18.54 9.49
CA ALA A 99 -25.61 -19.75 8.91
C ALA A 99 -27.01 -19.43 8.38
N THR A 100 -27.12 -19.18 7.08
CA THR A 100 -28.35 -19.52 6.36
C THR A 100 -28.14 -20.91 5.80
N GLU A 101 -28.18 -21.89 6.71
CA GLU A 101 -28.72 -23.20 6.38
C GLU A 101 -30.26 -23.06 6.41
N SER A 102 -30.97 -23.99 5.77
CA SER A 102 -32.41 -24.03 5.45
C SER A 102 -32.74 -23.36 4.11
N ASP A 103 -33.15 -24.06 3.05
CA ASP A 103 -33.76 -25.39 3.03
C ASP A 103 -33.67 -26.00 1.62
N GLN A 104 -33.10 -27.21 1.55
CA GLN A 104 -33.38 -28.15 0.49
C GLN A 104 -34.86 -28.55 0.58
N SER A 105 -35.70 -27.99 -0.27
CA SER A 105 -36.97 -28.64 -0.62
C SER A 105 -36.78 -29.35 -1.96
N THR A 106 -36.24 -30.56 -1.91
CA THR A 106 -36.57 -31.61 -2.88
C THR A 106 -37.94 -32.13 -2.50
N ASP A 107 -39.00 -31.69 -3.20
CA ASP A 107 -40.28 -32.38 -3.19
C ASP A 107 -40.60 -32.83 -4.61
N ASP A 108 -40.48 -34.14 -4.75
CA ASP A 108 -40.83 -34.97 -5.88
C ASP A 108 -42.36 -35.09 -5.89
N SER A 109 -43.02 -34.62 -6.95
CA SER A 109 -44.37 -35.05 -7.30
C SER A 109 -44.50 -35.06 -8.82
N ASP A 110 -44.35 -36.28 -9.31
CA ASP A 110 -44.79 -36.89 -10.56
C ASP A 110 -46.26 -36.55 -10.90
N ASP A 111 -46.65 -36.81 -12.17
CA ASP A 111 -48.05 -36.92 -12.68
C ASP A 111 -48.75 -35.58 -13.01
N ASP A 112 -49.24 -35.25 -14.22
CA ASP A 112 -49.44 -35.99 -15.46
C ASP A 112 -49.68 -34.99 -16.63
N ASP A 113 -49.22 -35.36 -17.82
CA ASP A 113 -49.89 -35.26 -19.13
C ASP A 113 -50.91 -34.12 -19.43
N ASP A 114 -50.55 -33.22 -20.37
CA ASP A 114 -51.36 -32.82 -21.55
C ASP A 114 -50.54 -31.78 -22.37
N GLY A 115 -49.72 -32.16 -23.36
CA GLY A 115 -50.16 -32.47 -24.71
C GLY A 115 -49.33 -31.60 -25.71
N PRO A 116 -48.85 -32.15 -26.85
CA PRO A 116 -47.78 -31.55 -27.63
C PRO A 116 -48.26 -30.45 -28.57
N SER A 117 -47.66 -29.25 -28.54
CA SER A 117 -47.77 -28.32 -29.68
C SER A 117 -46.84 -28.77 -30.80
N PHE A 118 -47.42 -29.58 -31.67
CA PHE A 118 -46.88 -30.06 -32.93
C PHE A 118 -46.33 -28.89 -33.76
N ALA A 119 -45.02 -28.87 -33.95
CA ALA A 119 -44.40 -28.17 -35.06
C ALA A 119 -44.91 -28.82 -36.36
N THR A 120 -45.83 -28.16 -37.05
CA THR A 120 -46.21 -28.51 -38.41
C THR A 120 -45.05 -28.21 -39.36
N GLY A 121 -44.27 -29.22 -39.72
CA GLY A 121 -43.72 -29.32 -41.08
C GLY A 121 -44.60 -30.26 -41.93
N PRO A 122 -44.29 -30.57 -43.21
CA PRO A 122 -43.46 -29.88 -44.20
C PRO A 122 -44.20 -29.64 -45.56
N MET A 123 -43.56 -28.85 -46.45
CA MET A 123 -43.47 -28.93 -47.93
C MET A 123 -44.56 -29.71 -48.73
N PHE A 124 -45.25 -29.04 -49.68
CA PHE A 124 -45.46 -29.46 -51.10
C PHE A 124 -46.43 -28.50 -51.84
N GLY A 125 -46.06 -28.09 -53.07
CA GLY A 125 -46.91 -27.31 -53.99
C GLY A 125 -46.10 -26.41 -54.90
#